data_AF-A0A1S2FCP3-F1
#
_entry.id   AF-A0A1S2FCP3-F1
#
_cell.length_a   1.000
_cell.length_b   1.000
_cell.length_c   1.000
_cell.angle_alpha   90.00
_cell.angle_beta   90.00
_cell.angle_gamma   90.00
#
_symmetry.space_group_name_H-M   'P 1'
#
loop_
_entity.id
_entity.type
_entity.pdbx_description
1 polymer ?
#
loop_
_entity_poly.entity_id
_entity_poly.type
_entity_poly.pdbx_seq_one_letter_code
_entity_poly.pdbx_strand_id
1 'polypeptide(L)'
;MLNLGKYGSRDILKLQIFDYTTKKPIMTFDYANTASQEMTSSRVYAMGAGARRIAWDGEKTAKLTMETQLFSMQHLAMLAGEEIRKGKQNIYKTEVITVQDNGTGTKQVTLSKPPVGTVNEVSVHPYINGISTDAAQTIASITGNVVELDASATVAVGDEVEVYYQFEAAEANTLSFTATGFPKYVYMIGDTSYTDEVTGEIVGAQIVYHKAKIDPNFTISMSATGDPSSLSLVFDLFPKKIEDVDTIIDMVIYED
;
A
#
# COMPACT_ATOMS: atom_id res chain seq x y z
N MET A 1 -30.26 13.05 -34.03
CA MET A 1 -29.50 11.79 -33.89
C MET A 1 -28.17 12.14 -33.25
N LEU A 2 -27.70 11.36 -32.27
CA LEU A 2 -26.30 11.47 -31.83
C LEU A 2 -25.42 10.96 -32.98
N ASN A 3 -24.56 11.83 -33.51
CA ASN A 3 -23.52 11.45 -34.46
C ASN A 3 -22.25 11.09 -33.66
N LEU A 4 -22.27 9.92 -33.02
CA LEU A 4 -21.09 9.38 -32.34
C LEU A 4 -20.31 8.46 -33.28
N GLY A 5 -18.99 8.44 -33.07
CA GLY A 5 -18.05 7.59 -33.78
C GLY A 5 -18.00 6.14 -33.29
N LYS A 6 -17.08 5.37 -33.85
CA LYS A 6 -16.74 4.03 -33.36
C LYS A 6 -15.34 4.08 -32.79
N TYR A 7 -15.17 3.64 -31.57
CA TYR A 7 -13.99 3.94 -30.77
C TYR A 7 -13.21 2.69 -30.40
N GLY A 8 -11.89 2.75 -30.53
CA GLY A 8 -10.94 1.79 -29.95
C GLY A 8 -10.29 2.35 -28.69
N SER A 9 -10.07 1.50 -27.68
CA SER A 9 -9.36 1.87 -26.45
C SER A 9 -8.03 1.15 -26.35
N ARG A 10 -6.98 1.89 -25.98
CA ARG A 10 -5.63 1.33 -25.71
C ARG A 10 -4.95 2.00 -24.51
N ASP A 11 -5.36 3.22 -24.17
CA ASP A 11 -4.77 3.98 -23.08
C ASP A 11 -5.22 3.47 -21.71
N ILE A 12 -4.32 3.53 -20.74
CA ILE A 12 -4.63 3.18 -19.36
C ILE A 12 -5.54 4.23 -18.71
N LEU A 13 -6.42 3.79 -17.83
CA LEU A 13 -7.28 4.65 -17.03
C LEU A 13 -6.46 5.37 -15.94
N LYS A 14 -6.41 6.69 -15.99
CA LYS A 14 -5.77 7.53 -14.95
C LYS A 14 -6.81 7.93 -13.93
N LEU A 15 -6.67 7.48 -12.68
CA LEU A 15 -7.64 7.73 -11.64
C LEU A 15 -7.29 8.95 -10.79
N GLN A 16 -8.30 9.76 -10.50
CA GLN A 16 -8.32 10.76 -9.45
C GLN A 16 -9.29 10.27 -8.37
N ILE A 17 -8.80 10.10 -7.15
CA ILE A 17 -9.57 9.54 -6.04
C ILE A 17 -9.83 10.64 -5.01
N PHE A 18 -11.09 10.79 -4.62
CA PHE A 18 -11.57 11.78 -3.67
C PHE A 18 -12.31 11.11 -2.52
N ASP A 19 -12.25 11.72 -1.33
CA ASP A 19 -13.10 11.32 -0.21
C ASP A 19 -14.57 11.54 -0.59
N TYR A 20 -15.41 10.52 -0.38
CA TYR A 20 -16.79 10.58 -0.86
C TYR A 20 -17.60 11.68 -0.19
N THR A 21 -17.36 11.98 1.09
CA THR A 21 -18.15 12.94 1.88
C THR A 21 -17.66 14.37 1.66
N THR A 22 -16.37 14.59 1.82
CA THR A 22 -15.75 15.93 1.80
C THR A 22 -15.36 16.38 0.41
N LYS A 23 -15.31 15.47 -0.58
CA LYS A 23 -14.85 15.72 -1.96
C LYS A 23 -13.40 16.22 -2.05
N LYS A 24 -12.62 16.06 -0.98
CA LYS A 24 -11.19 16.40 -1.00
C LYS A 24 -10.41 15.34 -1.76
N PRO A 25 -9.41 15.74 -2.56
CA PRO A 25 -8.55 14.78 -3.24
C PRO A 25 -7.75 13.97 -2.21
N ILE A 26 -7.73 12.66 -2.39
CA ILE A 26 -6.92 11.72 -1.62
C ILE A 26 -5.62 11.47 -2.38
N MET A 27 -5.72 11.11 -3.66
CA MET A 27 -4.57 10.80 -4.50
C MET A 27 -4.91 10.78 -6.00
N THR A 28 -3.87 10.90 -6.83
CA THR A 28 -3.90 10.61 -8.27
C THR A 28 -3.13 9.32 -8.54
N PHE A 29 -3.61 8.51 -9.48
CA PHE A 29 -3.07 7.20 -9.81
C PHE A 29 -3.09 6.99 -11.33
N ASP A 30 -1.95 7.27 -11.95
CA ASP A 30 -1.73 7.25 -13.40
C ASP A 30 -0.72 6.19 -13.85
N TYR A 31 -0.15 5.43 -12.92
CA TYR A 31 0.86 4.40 -13.14
C TYR A 31 0.34 2.98 -12.94
N ALA A 32 -0.97 2.78 -13.06
CA ALA A 32 -1.51 1.43 -13.12
C ALA A 32 -0.98 0.71 -14.36
N ASN A 33 -0.73 -0.60 -14.24
CA ASN A 33 -0.36 -1.44 -15.37
C ASN A 33 -1.62 -1.86 -16.14
N THR A 34 -2.71 -2.15 -15.43
CA THR A 34 -3.99 -2.53 -16.02
C THR A 34 -5.16 -1.91 -15.25
N ALA A 35 -6.25 -1.67 -15.97
CA ALA A 35 -7.52 -1.23 -15.44
C ALA A 35 -8.62 -2.06 -16.10
N SER A 36 -9.44 -2.74 -15.31
CA SER A 36 -10.54 -3.57 -15.80
C SER A 36 -11.83 -3.17 -15.11
N GLN A 37 -12.83 -2.82 -15.91
CA GLN A 37 -14.17 -2.49 -15.42
C GLN A 37 -15.13 -3.61 -15.78
N GLU A 38 -15.79 -4.18 -14.77
CA GLU A 38 -16.73 -5.28 -14.92
C GLU A 38 -18.11 -4.87 -14.44
N MET A 39 -19.15 -5.25 -15.18
CA MET A 39 -20.55 -5.12 -14.80
C MET A 39 -21.21 -6.49 -14.95
N THR A 40 -21.71 -7.05 -13.85
CA THR A 40 -22.42 -8.33 -13.84
C THR A 40 -23.88 -8.13 -13.49
N SER A 41 -24.74 -9.00 -14.03
CA SER A 41 -26.19 -8.95 -13.79
C SER A 41 -26.70 -10.38 -13.65
N SER A 42 -27.57 -10.62 -12.68
CA SER A 42 -28.28 -11.90 -12.61
C SER A 42 -29.46 -11.92 -13.59
N ARG A 43 -29.80 -13.11 -14.11
CA ARG A 43 -30.99 -13.30 -14.95
C ARG A 43 -31.61 -14.67 -14.73
N VAL A 44 -32.91 -14.67 -14.47
CA VAL A 44 -33.72 -15.89 -14.34
C VAL A 44 -34.64 -16.05 -15.55
N TYR A 45 -35.00 -17.30 -15.87
CA TYR A 45 -35.75 -17.63 -17.08
C TYR A 45 -36.97 -18.51 -16.78
N ALA A 46 -38.07 -18.28 -17.50
CA ALA A 46 -39.13 -19.28 -17.62
C ALA A 46 -38.79 -20.26 -18.74
N MET A 47 -38.92 -21.55 -18.45
CA MET A 47 -38.65 -22.64 -19.37
C MET A 47 -39.96 -23.21 -19.92
N GLY A 48 -40.03 -23.45 -21.24
CA GLY A 48 -41.13 -24.14 -21.89
C GLY A 48 -40.58 -25.24 -22.79
N ALA A 49 -40.90 -26.50 -22.49
CA ALA A 49 -40.38 -27.68 -23.19
C ALA A 49 -38.85 -27.69 -23.33
N GLY A 50 -38.13 -27.33 -22.26
CA GLY A 50 -36.66 -27.31 -22.24
C GLY A 50 -36.01 -26.07 -22.89
N ALA A 51 -36.78 -25.17 -23.48
CA ALA A 51 -36.28 -23.92 -24.06
C ALA A 51 -36.62 -22.70 -23.20
N ARG A 52 -35.72 -21.72 -23.13
CA ARG A 52 -35.96 -20.43 -22.45
C ARG A 52 -37.01 -19.62 -23.24
N ARG A 53 -38.03 -19.10 -22.57
CA ARG A 53 -39.16 -18.38 -23.20
C ARG A 53 -39.31 -16.95 -22.71
N ILE A 54 -39.10 -16.71 -21.42
CA ILE A 54 -39.21 -15.39 -20.80
C ILE A 54 -37.98 -15.22 -19.91
N ALA A 55 -37.47 -13.99 -19.79
CA ALA A 55 -36.34 -13.67 -18.95
C ALA A 55 -36.65 -12.46 -18.06
N TRP A 56 -36.08 -12.46 -16.85
CA TRP A 56 -36.14 -11.33 -15.92
C TRP A 56 -34.72 -11.02 -15.44
N ASP A 57 -34.29 -9.77 -15.63
CA ASP A 57 -33.02 -9.26 -15.12
C ASP A 57 -33.16 -8.94 -13.63
N GLY A 58 -32.17 -9.35 -12.84
CA GLY A 58 -32.06 -9.06 -11.42
C GLY A 58 -31.00 -8.01 -11.14
N GLU A 59 -30.38 -8.13 -9.97
CA GLU A 59 -29.39 -7.15 -9.48
C GLU A 59 -28.19 -7.01 -10.41
N LYS A 60 -27.75 -5.76 -10.58
CA LYS A 60 -26.50 -5.39 -11.24
C LYS A 60 -25.45 -5.04 -10.21
N THR A 61 -24.25 -5.57 -10.38
CA THR A 61 -23.07 -5.19 -9.58
C THR A 61 -21.95 -4.78 -10.53
N ALA A 62 -21.13 -3.84 -10.10
CA ALA A 62 -20.00 -3.39 -10.89
C ALA A 62 -18.73 -3.31 -10.04
N LYS A 63 -17.60 -3.63 -10.66
CA LYS A 63 -16.28 -3.58 -10.05
C LYS A 63 -15.30 -2.87 -10.97
N LEU A 64 -14.35 -2.16 -10.38
CA LEU A 64 -13.17 -1.64 -11.05
C LEU A 64 -11.94 -2.27 -10.40
N THR A 65 -11.14 -3.00 -11.17
CA THR A 65 -9.89 -3.60 -10.71
C THR A 65 -8.72 -2.87 -11.35
N MET A 66 -7.81 -2.37 -10.52
CA MET A 66 -6.57 -1.73 -10.94
C MET A 66 -5.38 -2.55 -10.45
N GLU A 67 -4.45 -2.89 -11.33
CA GLU A 67 -3.22 -3.59 -10.96
C GLU A 67 -2.02 -2.67 -11.10
N THR A 68 -1.14 -2.66 -10.10
CA THR A 68 0.10 -1.89 -10.13
C THR A 68 1.24 -2.63 -9.44
N GLN A 69 2.47 -2.43 -9.89
CA GLN A 69 3.68 -2.89 -9.19
C GLN A 69 4.31 -1.79 -8.33
N LEU A 70 3.82 -0.56 -8.46
CA LEU A 70 4.21 0.59 -7.65
C LEU A 70 3.06 0.94 -6.72
N PHE A 71 3.32 1.07 -5.43
CA PHE A 71 2.33 1.55 -4.48
C PHE A 71 2.95 2.54 -3.51
N SER A 72 2.12 3.48 -3.07
CA SER A 72 2.46 4.47 -2.05
C SER A 72 1.80 4.11 -0.72
N MET A 73 2.27 4.72 0.37
CA MET A 73 1.63 4.53 1.68
C MET A 73 0.18 5.01 1.72
N GLN A 74 -0.24 5.89 0.79
CA GLN A 74 -1.63 6.30 0.64
C GLN A 74 -2.53 5.16 0.14
N HIS A 75 -2.01 4.27 -0.72
CA HIS A 75 -2.75 3.06 -1.14
C HIS A 75 -3.02 2.16 0.06
N LEU A 76 -1.98 1.91 0.83
CA LEU A 76 -2.08 1.09 2.04
C LEU A 76 -2.98 1.74 3.07
N ALA A 77 -2.94 3.07 3.22
CA ALA A 77 -3.83 3.80 4.12
C ALA A 77 -5.30 3.67 3.71
N MET A 78 -5.58 3.72 2.41
CA MET A 78 -6.92 3.50 1.88
C MET A 78 -7.41 2.06 2.11
N LEU A 79 -6.56 1.07 1.89
CA LEU A 79 -6.84 -0.35 2.18
C LEU A 79 -7.03 -0.61 3.69
N ALA A 80 -6.22 0.02 4.53
CA ALA A 80 -6.31 -0.08 5.99
C ALA A 80 -7.54 0.66 6.55
N GLY A 81 -8.05 1.66 5.83
CA GLY A 81 -9.10 2.55 6.34
C GLY A 81 -8.62 3.52 7.42
N GLU A 82 -7.32 3.74 7.52
CA GLU A 82 -6.66 4.47 8.61
C GLU A 82 -5.81 5.61 8.05
N GLU A 83 -5.61 6.66 8.85
CA GLU A 83 -4.82 7.81 8.45
C GLU A 83 -3.32 7.58 8.66
N ILE A 84 -2.51 8.21 7.81
CA ILE A 84 -1.06 8.24 7.97
C ILE A 84 -0.71 9.20 9.12
N ARG A 85 -0.12 8.67 10.19
CA ARG A 85 0.32 9.47 11.34
C ARG A 85 1.76 9.91 11.15
N LYS A 86 2.02 11.21 11.29
CA LYS A 86 3.36 11.80 11.28
C LYS A 86 3.83 12.07 12.70
N GLY A 87 5.08 11.73 13.01
CA GLY A 87 5.67 12.08 14.28
C GLY A 87 6.91 11.26 14.61
N LYS A 88 7.36 11.38 15.85
CA LYS A 88 8.47 10.61 16.38
C LYS A 88 8.09 9.13 16.46
N GLN A 89 9.03 8.24 16.11
CA GLN A 89 8.83 6.81 16.24
C GLN A 89 10.14 6.12 16.60
N ASN A 90 10.06 5.12 17.49
CA ASN A 90 11.18 4.25 17.78
C ASN A 90 11.29 3.18 16.70
N ILE A 91 12.47 3.04 16.11
CA ILE A 91 12.74 2.11 15.02
C ILE A 91 13.71 1.05 15.51
N TYR A 92 13.31 -0.22 15.40
CA TYR A 92 14.18 -1.35 15.66
C TYR A 92 15.31 -1.39 14.64
N LYS A 93 16.53 -1.58 15.12
CA LYS A 93 17.73 -1.66 14.31
C LYS A 93 18.64 -2.76 14.86
N THR A 94 19.23 -3.48 13.93
CA THR A 94 20.27 -4.48 14.19
C THR A 94 21.52 -4.08 13.44
N GLU A 95 22.68 -4.17 14.09
CA GLU A 95 23.98 -3.89 13.49
C GLU A 95 25.00 -4.96 13.90
N VAL A 96 25.84 -5.39 12.97
CA VAL A 96 27.04 -6.18 13.27
C VAL A 96 28.22 -5.21 13.38
N ILE A 97 28.86 -5.18 14.54
CA ILE A 97 29.89 -4.19 14.91
C ILE A 97 31.07 -4.91 15.55
N THR A 98 32.29 -4.46 15.27
CA THR A 98 33.51 -4.94 15.92
C THR A 98 33.71 -4.28 17.29
N VAL A 99 34.03 -5.08 18.31
CA VAL A 99 34.35 -4.60 19.66
C VAL A 99 35.67 -3.84 19.65
N GLN A 100 35.68 -2.65 20.24
CA GLN A 100 36.84 -1.76 20.35
C GLN A 100 37.27 -1.58 21.80
N ASP A 101 38.52 -1.16 22.00
CA ASP A 101 39.03 -0.67 23.28
C ASP A 101 38.82 0.85 23.35
N ASN A 102 38.33 1.36 24.49
CA ASN A 102 38.22 2.80 24.76
C ASN A 102 39.59 3.47 25.05
N GLY A 103 40.70 2.74 24.92
CA GLY A 103 42.06 3.22 25.21
C GLY A 103 42.45 3.13 26.69
N THR A 104 41.53 2.64 27.53
CA THR A 104 41.72 2.38 28.97
C THR A 104 41.66 0.89 29.33
N GLY A 105 41.53 0.01 28.34
CA GLY A 105 41.33 -1.43 28.52
C GLY A 105 39.87 -1.86 28.66
N THR A 106 38.92 -0.93 28.50
CA THR A 106 37.48 -1.18 28.58
C THR A 106 36.91 -1.47 27.19
N LYS A 107 36.09 -2.52 27.08
CA LYS A 107 35.47 -2.96 25.82
C LYS A 107 34.24 -2.11 25.51
N GLN A 108 34.09 -1.68 24.26
CA GLN A 108 32.92 -0.91 23.82
C GLN A 108 32.53 -1.20 22.38
N VAL A 109 31.29 -0.85 22.04
CA VAL A 109 30.81 -0.77 20.66
C VAL A 109 30.18 0.59 20.39
N THR A 110 30.35 1.12 19.18
CA THR A 110 29.79 2.41 18.78
C THR A 110 28.68 2.19 17.75
N LEU A 111 27.46 2.50 18.14
CA LEU A 111 26.26 2.36 17.31
C LEU A 111 26.18 3.49 16.27
N SER A 112 25.60 3.21 15.11
CA SER A 112 25.39 4.25 14.09
C SER A 112 24.37 5.33 14.52
N LYS A 113 23.45 5.00 15.43
CA LYS A 113 22.47 5.91 16.02
C LYS A 113 22.44 5.73 17.55
N PRO A 114 22.16 6.81 18.32
CA PRO A 114 22.00 6.68 19.76
C PRO A 114 20.77 5.79 20.06
N PRO A 115 20.90 4.80 20.95
CA PRO A 115 19.79 3.97 21.34
C PRO A 115 18.83 4.76 22.22
N VAL A 116 17.55 4.44 22.14
CA VAL A 116 16.53 4.91 23.07
C VAL A 116 16.55 4.03 24.31
N GLY A 117 16.34 4.64 25.48
CA GLY A 117 16.16 3.92 26.74
C GLY A 117 17.42 3.70 27.54
N THR A 118 17.47 2.57 28.25
CA THR A 118 18.55 2.20 29.18
C THR A 118 19.27 0.94 28.73
N VAL A 119 20.28 0.49 29.50
CA VAL A 119 21.04 -0.74 29.23
C VAL A 119 20.16 -1.98 29.01
N ASN A 120 18.94 -2.02 29.56
CA ASN A 120 18.02 -3.15 29.42
C ASN A 120 17.30 -3.22 28.06
N GLU A 121 17.36 -2.16 27.26
CA GLU A 121 16.69 -2.06 25.95
C GLU A 121 17.66 -2.30 24.77
N VAL A 122 18.94 -2.49 25.08
CA VAL A 122 20.00 -2.85 24.13
C VAL A 122 20.45 -4.28 24.44
N SER A 123 20.51 -5.13 23.42
CA SER A 123 21.06 -6.48 23.55
C SER A 123 22.27 -6.64 22.65
N VAL A 124 23.39 -7.13 23.21
CA VAL A 124 24.64 -7.37 22.49
C VAL A 124 24.92 -8.86 22.50
N HIS A 125 25.08 -9.46 21.33
CA HIS A 125 25.31 -10.89 21.16
C HIS A 125 26.59 -11.15 20.34
N PRO A 126 27.44 -12.13 20.68
CA PRO A 126 28.56 -12.52 19.83
C PRO A 126 28.07 -12.94 18.44
N TYR A 127 28.75 -12.47 17.41
CA TYR A 127 28.47 -12.78 16.01
C TYR A 127 29.64 -13.57 15.43
N ILE A 128 29.46 -14.90 15.29
CA ILE A 128 30.54 -15.82 14.92
C ILE A 128 30.13 -16.55 13.66
N ASN A 129 30.98 -16.51 12.63
CA ASN A 129 30.75 -17.17 11.34
C ASN A 129 29.40 -16.81 10.70
N GLY A 130 28.93 -15.57 10.85
CA GLY A 130 27.68 -15.10 10.27
C GLY A 130 26.43 -15.38 11.11
N ILE A 131 26.58 -15.88 12.34
CA ILE A 131 25.47 -16.32 13.20
C ILE A 131 25.55 -15.61 14.56
N SER A 132 24.43 -15.05 14.98
CA SER A 132 24.23 -14.52 16.33
C SER A 132 24.13 -15.67 17.33
N THR A 133 24.80 -15.53 18.48
CA THR A 133 24.75 -16.54 19.54
C THR A 133 23.89 -16.06 20.71
N ASP A 134 23.22 -16.99 21.41
CA ASP A 134 22.36 -16.67 22.56
C ASP A 134 23.13 -16.22 23.82
N ALA A 135 24.47 -16.09 23.73
CA ALA A 135 25.33 -15.66 24.82
C ALA A 135 25.35 -14.12 24.96
N ALA A 136 24.23 -13.53 25.41
CA ALA A 136 24.10 -12.08 25.61
C ALA A 136 25.21 -11.52 26.51
N GLN A 137 25.78 -10.38 26.11
CA GLN A 137 26.83 -9.68 26.82
C GLN A 137 26.22 -8.66 27.80
N THR A 138 26.76 -8.61 29.01
CA THR A 138 26.35 -7.60 29.99
C THR A 138 26.86 -6.22 29.57
N ILE A 139 25.97 -5.23 29.61
CA ILE A 139 26.27 -3.83 29.29
C ILE A 139 26.47 -3.05 30.60
N ALA A 140 27.58 -2.34 30.72
CA ALA A 140 27.88 -1.50 31.88
C ALA A 140 27.19 -0.13 31.79
N SER A 141 27.31 0.54 30.65
CA SER A 141 26.72 1.86 30.45
C SER A 141 26.46 2.19 28.98
N ILE A 142 25.63 3.20 28.74
CA ILE A 142 25.37 3.76 27.42
C ILE A 142 25.57 5.27 27.51
N THR A 143 26.44 5.82 26.66
CA THR A 143 26.69 7.26 26.55
C THR A 143 26.63 7.69 25.09
N GLY A 144 25.55 8.37 24.70
CA GLY A 144 25.31 8.76 23.31
C GLY A 144 25.19 7.52 22.43
N ASN A 145 26.14 7.34 21.52
CA ASN A 145 26.18 6.18 20.62
C ASN A 145 27.05 5.03 21.15
N VAL A 146 27.77 5.24 22.26
CA VAL A 146 28.73 4.27 22.77
C VAL A 146 28.05 3.39 23.81
N VAL A 147 28.14 2.08 23.60
CA VAL A 147 27.72 1.05 24.54
C VAL A 147 28.98 0.43 25.14
N GLU A 148 29.19 0.66 26.43
CA GLU A 148 30.30 0.08 27.17
C GLU A 148 29.90 -1.29 27.70
N LEU A 149 30.71 -2.31 27.43
CA LEU A 149 30.47 -3.67 27.91
C LEU A 149 31.06 -3.85 29.31
N ASP A 150 30.36 -4.62 30.15
CA ASP A 150 30.84 -4.94 31.48
C ASP A 150 32.15 -5.77 31.43
N ALA A 151 32.94 -5.71 32.49
CA ALA A 151 34.15 -6.52 32.62
C ALA A 151 33.87 -8.03 32.55
N SER A 152 32.65 -8.48 32.84
CA SER A 152 32.21 -9.86 32.69
C SER A 152 31.91 -10.27 31.24
N ALA A 153 31.92 -9.34 30.29
CA ALA A 153 31.67 -9.64 28.88
C ALA A 153 32.75 -10.58 28.34
N THR A 154 32.32 -11.66 27.69
CA THR A 154 33.16 -12.76 27.20
C THR A 154 33.82 -12.46 25.86
N VAL A 155 33.30 -11.50 25.09
CA VAL A 155 33.85 -11.08 23.79
C VAL A 155 35.17 -10.32 23.95
N ALA A 156 36.10 -10.51 23.03
CA ALA A 156 37.40 -9.83 22.98
C ALA A 156 37.36 -8.59 22.08
N VAL A 157 38.35 -7.70 22.23
CA VAL A 157 38.55 -6.60 21.29
C VAL A 157 38.93 -7.20 19.93
N GLY A 158 38.27 -6.76 18.87
CA GLY A 158 38.39 -7.34 17.53
C GLY A 158 37.34 -8.39 17.20
N ASP A 159 36.58 -8.90 18.17
CA ASP A 159 35.44 -9.79 17.88
C ASP A 159 34.26 -9.00 17.29
N GLU A 160 33.45 -9.67 16.47
CA GLU A 160 32.18 -9.11 15.98
C GLU A 160 31.04 -9.45 16.94
N VAL A 161 30.17 -8.47 17.15
CA VAL A 161 28.92 -8.62 17.90
C VAL A 161 27.75 -8.08 17.10
N GLU A 162 26.60 -8.72 17.23
CA GLU A 162 25.33 -8.22 16.72
C GLU A 162 24.58 -7.52 17.84
N VAL A 163 24.21 -6.26 17.59
CA VAL A 163 23.54 -5.41 18.57
C VAL A 163 22.11 -5.12 18.12
N TYR A 164 21.15 -5.43 18.98
CA TYR A 164 19.73 -5.15 18.81
C TYR A 164 19.34 -3.96 19.69
N TYR A 165 18.78 -2.91 19.08
CA TYR A 165 18.35 -1.72 19.80
C TYR A 165 17.25 -0.97 19.05
N GLN A 166 16.70 0.07 19.67
CA GLN A 166 15.81 1.02 19.00
C GLN A 166 16.47 2.40 18.94
N PHE A 167 16.29 3.13 17.84
CA PHE A 167 16.64 4.55 17.77
C PHE A 167 15.39 5.41 17.53
N GLU A 168 15.38 6.65 18.00
CA GLU A 168 14.27 7.58 17.74
C GLU A 168 14.46 8.23 16.37
N ALA A 169 13.52 7.96 15.45
CA ALA A 169 13.35 8.76 14.26
C ALA A 169 12.47 9.98 14.59
N ALA A 170 13.02 11.19 14.45
CA ALA A 170 12.29 12.42 14.78
C ALA A 170 11.06 12.65 13.88
N GLU A 171 11.17 12.25 12.61
CA GLU A 171 10.12 12.35 11.60
C GLU A 171 9.91 11.00 10.93
N ALA A 172 8.84 10.32 11.33
CA ALA A 172 8.40 9.07 10.73
C ALA A 172 6.94 9.18 10.28
N ASN A 173 6.59 8.39 9.26
CA ASN A 173 5.21 8.19 8.83
C ASN A 173 4.79 6.78 9.24
N THR A 174 3.77 6.66 10.08
CA THR A 174 3.26 5.39 10.59
C THR A 174 1.86 5.15 10.05
N LEU A 175 1.65 3.97 9.46
CA LEU A 175 0.33 3.43 9.16
C LEU A 175 0.07 2.22 10.05
N SER A 176 -1.16 2.08 10.54
CA SER A 176 -1.56 0.98 11.39
C SER A 176 -2.73 0.25 10.76
N PHE A 177 -2.65 -1.08 10.70
CA PHE A 177 -3.77 -1.92 10.32
C PHE A 177 -4.49 -2.33 11.59
N THR A 178 -5.63 -1.69 11.87
CA THR A 178 -6.41 -1.96 13.09
C THR A 178 -7.54 -2.92 12.78
N ALA A 179 -8.04 -3.65 13.78
CA ALA A 179 -9.17 -4.56 13.60
C ALA A 179 -10.49 -3.83 13.25
N THR A 180 -10.55 -2.53 13.50
CA THR A 180 -11.74 -1.69 13.28
C THR A 180 -11.60 -0.76 12.08
N GLY A 181 -10.39 -0.67 11.51
CA GLY A 181 -10.09 0.13 10.33
C GLY A 181 -10.68 -0.55 9.10
N PHE A 182 -11.56 0.16 8.41
CA PHE A 182 -12.13 -0.31 7.15
C PHE A 182 -12.11 0.81 6.12
N PRO A 183 -11.87 0.49 4.85
CA PRO A 183 -11.89 1.49 3.80
C PRO A 183 -13.17 2.31 3.80
N LYS A 184 -13.02 3.62 3.57
CA LYS A 184 -14.16 4.54 3.42
C LYS A 184 -14.65 4.55 1.97
N TYR A 185 -15.86 5.06 1.76
CA TYR A 185 -16.34 5.32 0.41
C TYR A 185 -15.51 6.43 -0.24
N VAL A 186 -15.27 6.28 -1.54
CA VAL A 186 -14.59 7.26 -2.39
C VAL A 186 -15.47 7.66 -3.58
N TYR A 187 -15.16 8.82 -4.12
CA TYR A 187 -15.63 9.29 -5.43
C TYR A 187 -14.42 9.29 -6.36
N MET A 188 -14.53 8.74 -7.57
CA MET A 188 -13.38 8.63 -8.47
C MET A 188 -13.71 9.15 -9.86
N ILE A 189 -12.72 9.75 -10.50
CA ILE A 189 -12.77 10.18 -11.89
C ILE A 189 -11.63 9.47 -12.61
N GLY A 190 -11.93 8.77 -13.70
CA GLY A 190 -10.97 8.10 -14.54
C GLY A 190 -10.85 8.79 -15.88
N ASP A 191 -9.67 9.26 -16.24
CA ASP A 191 -9.38 9.87 -17.54
C ASP A 191 -8.68 8.85 -18.44
N THR A 192 -9.15 8.72 -19.68
CA THR A 192 -8.56 7.87 -20.72
C THR A 192 -8.79 8.50 -22.11
N SER A 193 -8.29 7.87 -23.16
CA SER A 193 -8.49 8.32 -24.53
C SER A 193 -8.95 7.18 -25.42
N TYR A 194 -9.75 7.53 -26.43
CA TYR A 194 -10.18 6.60 -27.45
C TYR A 194 -9.79 7.09 -28.84
N THR A 195 -9.56 6.17 -29.77
CA THR A 195 -9.29 6.49 -31.18
C THR A 195 -10.52 6.19 -32.02
N ASP A 196 -10.96 7.15 -32.83
CA ASP A 196 -12.08 6.97 -33.76
C ASP A 196 -11.65 6.13 -34.99
N GLU A 197 -12.49 5.18 -35.41
CA GLU A 197 -12.22 4.28 -36.56
C GLU A 197 -12.19 5.02 -37.89
N VAL A 198 -13.02 6.06 -38.06
CA VAL A 198 -13.24 6.76 -39.33
C VAL A 198 -12.24 7.89 -39.51
N THR A 199 -12.04 8.72 -38.48
CA THR A 199 -11.14 9.87 -38.55
C THR A 199 -9.71 9.50 -38.15
N GLY A 200 -9.53 8.46 -37.33
CA GLY A 200 -8.23 8.13 -36.72
C GLY A 200 -7.80 9.11 -35.63
N GLU A 201 -8.63 10.08 -35.28
CA GLU A 201 -8.34 11.07 -34.25
C GLU A 201 -8.55 10.50 -32.84
N ILE A 202 -7.82 11.06 -31.87
CA ILE A 202 -7.93 10.69 -30.47
C ILE A 202 -8.92 11.65 -29.80
N VAL A 203 -9.93 11.09 -29.13
CA VAL A 203 -10.91 11.82 -28.34
C VAL A 203 -10.72 11.53 -26.85
N GLY A 204 -10.95 12.56 -26.02
CA GLY A 204 -10.88 12.44 -24.58
C GLY A 204 -12.09 11.70 -24.02
N ALA A 205 -11.86 10.80 -23.07
CA ALA A 205 -12.93 10.10 -22.37
C ALA A 205 -12.74 10.18 -20.86
N GLN A 206 -13.80 10.57 -20.15
CA GLN A 206 -13.85 10.60 -18.70
C GLN A 206 -14.90 9.63 -18.19
N ILE A 207 -14.51 8.80 -17.22
CA ILE A 207 -15.38 7.84 -16.55
C ILE A 207 -15.56 8.29 -15.10
N VAL A 208 -16.79 8.58 -14.70
CA VAL A 208 -17.12 9.05 -13.35
C VAL A 208 -17.69 7.92 -12.53
N TYR A 209 -16.98 7.54 -11.47
CA TYR A 209 -17.41 6.56 -10.48
C TYR A 209 -17.98 7.29 -9.27
N HIS A 210 -19.32 7.39 -9.23
CA HIS A 210 -20.04 8.24 -8.28
C HIS A 210 -19.87 7.85 -6.82
N LYS A 211 -19.81 6.54 -6.55
CA LYS A 211 -19.64 5.98 -5.21
C LYS A 211 -18.94 4.64 -5.34
N ALA A 212 -17.74 4.54 -4.80
CA ALA A 212 -16.97 3.32 -4.81
C ALA A 212 -16.44 3.02 -3.41
N LYS A 213 -16.11 1.76 -3.13
CA LYS A 213 -15.43 1.34 -1.91
C LYS A 213 -14.40 0.29 -2.29
N ILE A 214 -13.16 0.48 -1.86
CA ILE A 214 -12.14 -0.54 -2.08
C ILE A 214 -12.41 -1.75 -1.19
N ASP A 215 -12.20 -2.95 -1.75
CA ASP A 215 -12.22 -4.21 -1.04
C ASP A 215 -11.04 -4.23 -0.05
N PRO A 216 -11.27 -4.51 1.25
CA PRO A 216 -10.20 -4.53 2.24
C PRO A 216 -9.29 -5.75 2.12
N ASN A 217 -9.64 -6.75 1.30
CA ASN A 217 -8.80 -7.93 1.09
C ASN A 217 -7.66 -7.58 0.14
N PHE A 218 -6.44 -7.65 0.65
CA PHE A 218 -5.23 -7.50 -0.16
C PHE A 218 -4.16 -8.46 0.34
N THR A 219 -3.17 -8.72 -0.52
CA THR A 219 -1.98 -9.48 -0.16
C THR A 219 -0.75 -8.68 -0.58
N ILE A 220 0.22 -8.54 0.33
CA ILE A 220 1.55 -8.01 0.01
C ILE A 220 2.51 -9.18 0.08
N SER A 221 2.96 -9.64 -1.08
CA SER A 221 4.04 -10.61 -1.18
C SER A 221 5.39 -9.88 -1.24
N MET A 222 6.39 -10.37 -0.52
CA MET A 222 7.77 -9.88 -0.60
C MET A 222 8.66 -11.04 -1.03
N SER A 223 9.33 -10.89 -2.18
CA SER A 223 10.24 -11.90 -2.73
C SER A 223 11.50 -11.23 -3.26
N ALA A 224 12.66 -11.86 -3.04
CA ALA A 224 13.95 -11.39 -3.56
C ALA A 224 14.20 -11.82 -5.02
N THR A 225 13.35 -12.68 -5.58
CA THR A 225 13.46 -13.21 -6.94
C THR A 225 12.09 -13.26 -7.63
N GLY A 226 12.10 -13.13 -8.95
CA GLY A 226 10.88 -13.11 -9.76
C GLY A 226 10.44 -11.70 -10.11
N ASP A 227 9.26 -11.59 -10.72
CA ASP A 227 8.68 -10.30 -11.08
C ASP A 227 8.33 -9.50 -9.82
N PRO A 228 8.39 -8.15 -9.88
CA PRO A 228 7.93 -7.31 -8.78
C PRO A 228 6.49 -7.65 -8.41
N SER A 229 6.23 -7.77 -7.10
CA SER A 229 4.89 -8.04 -6.57
C SER A 229 3.89 -7.00 -7.06
N SER A 230 2.75 -7.46 -7.57
CA SER A 230 1.63 -6.59 -7.92
C SER A 230 0.69 -6.41 -6.73
N LEU A 231 0.18 -5.19 -6.58
CA LEU A 231 -0.92 -4.84 -5.70
C LEU A 231 -2.19 -4.71 -6.54
N SER A 232 -3.18 -5.54 -6.22
CA SER A 232 -4.52 -5.48 -6.81
C SER A 232 -5.41 -4.58 -5.96
N LEU A 233 -6.00 -3.56 -6.58
CA LEU A 233 -6.94 -2.64 -5.96
C LEU A 233 -8.32 -2.89 -6.58
N VAL A 234 -9.20 -3.54 -5.84
CA VAL A 234 -10.55 -3.87 -6.31
C VAL A 234 -11.54 -2.92 -5.68
N PHE A 235 -12.24 -2.13 -6.47
CA PHE A 235 -13.28 -1.21 -6.02
C PHE A 235 -14.65 -1.78 -6.38
N ASP A 236 -15.50 -1.98 -5.37
CA ASP A 236 -16.92 -2.19 -5.57
C ASP A 236 -17.58 -0.85 -5.89
N LEU A 237 -18.37 -0.82 -6.97
CA LEU A 237 -19.05 0.37 -7.46
C LEU A 237 -20.54 0.31 -7.07
N PHE A 238 -21.03 1.37 -6.45
CA PHE A 238 -22.37 1.44 -5.88
C PHE A 238 -23.24 2.43 -6.65
N PRO A 239 -24.55 2.16 -6.79
CA PRO A 239 -25.48 3.13 -7.35
C PRO A 239 -25.58 4.36 -6.44
N LYS A 240 -25.77 5.51 -7.07
CA LYS A 240 -26.09 6.79 -6.44
C LYS A 240 -27.18 7.46 -7.28
N LYS A 241 -28.17 8.06 -6.62
CA LYS A 241 -29.17 8.87 -7.30
C LYS A 241 -28.54 10.10 -7.96
N ILE A 242 -28.65 10.18 -9.28
CA ILE A 242 -28.30 11.32 -10.13
C ILE A 242 -29.54 11.62 -10.95
N GLU A 243 -30.09 12.83 -10.83
CA GLU A 243 -31.33 13.23 -11.54
C GLU A 243 -32.47 12.21 -11.37
N ASP A 244 -32.66 11.72 -10.14
CA ASP A 244 -33.65 10.69 -9.75
C ASP A 244 -33.47 9.29 -10.36
N VAL A 245 -32.34 9.03 -11.02
CA VAL A 245 -31.95 7.71 -11.54
C VAL A 245 -30.81 7.13 -10.72
N ASP A 246 -30.88 5.83 -10.40
CA ASP A 246 -29.78 5.11 -9.75
C ASP A 246 -28.66 4.84 -10.76
N THR A 247 -27.65 5.72 -10.76
CA THR A 247 -26.51 5.68 -11.66
C THR A 247 -25.29 5.10 -10.95
N ILE A 248 -24.60 4.16 -11.60
CA ILE A 248 -23.37 3.54 -11.07
C ILE A 248 -22.12 4.24 -11.62
N ILE A 249 -22.08 4.43 -12.94
CA ILE A 249 -20.97 5.03 -13.68
C ILE A 249 -21.56 5.94 -14.76
N ASP A 250 -20.95 7.10 -14.98
CA ASP A 250 -21.12 7.89 -16.20
C ASP A 250 -19.86 7.83 -17.05
N MET A 251 -20.02 7.80 -18.38
CA MET A 251 -18.93 7.93 -19.34
C MET A 251 -19.21 9.14 -20.22
N VAL A 252 -18.24 10.05 -20.30
CA VAL A 252 -18.32 11.29 -21.04
C VAL A 252 -17.19 11.27 -22.07
N ILE A 253 -17.55 11.30 -23.35
CA ILE A 253 -16.61 11.51 -24.45
C ILE A 253 -16.72 12.96 -24.87
N TYR A 254 -15.58 13.63 -25.04
CA TYR A 254 -15.54 15.04 -25.41
C TYR A 254 -14.43 15.30 -26.44
N GLU A 255 -14.66 16.36 -27.22
CA GLU A 255 -13.69 16.97 -28.12
C GLU A 255 -13.29 18.31 -27.50
N ASP A 256 -12.00 18.58 -27.41
CA ASP A 256 -11.45 19.87 -26.98
C ASP A 256 -11.30 20.84 -28.15
#